data_AF-A0A7C6WUZ7-F1
#
_entry.id   AF-A0A7C6WUZ7-F1
#
_cell.length_a   1.000
_cell.length_b   1.000
_cell.length_c   1.000
_cell.angle_alpha   90.00
_cell.angle_beta   90.00
_cell.angle_gamma   90.00
#
_symmetry.space_group_name_H-M   'P 1'
#
loop_
_entity.id
_entity.type
_entity.pdbx_description
1 polymer ?
#
loop_
_entity_poly.entity_id
_entity_poly.type
_entity_poly.pdbx_seq_one_letter_code
_entity_poly.pdbx_strand_id
1 'polypeptide(L)'
;MKKLRAWGIVASILIFIVIVALVACGYKIGEKYKDNRLTLKAVVKTFNAEGLALKEDKSKSPDKYVLNGVKPTIYRVAKSDDTLLIYIFESFGDKKEILSKTHKFKDTFTFGEIPYHAKNTLILFIPAKIPETEEEFISFSKTAKSISDIVFEKLNEGKERVYKGESESWEGTLILKYYEHRFEEGGVIRYDSYYEKTPALQYKKSDIENVGPLIFEYEAGSNGGSAEGFTLNNEGYAKLGSSSGTGAIL
;
A
#
# COMPACT_ATOMS: atom_id res chain seq x y z
N MET A 1 -15.79 54.80 -28.06
CA MET A 1 -15.51 53.59 -28.87
C MET A 1 -14.32 52.75 -28.41
N LYS A 2 -13.19 53.32 -27.93
CA LYS A 2 -12.03 52.52 -27.45
C LYS A 2 -12.32 51.65 -26.21
N LYS A 3 -13.08 52.15 -25.23
CA LYS A 3 -13.42 51.43 -23.99
C LYS A 3 -14.33 50.21 -24.21
N LEU A 4 -15.31 50.30 -25.12
CA LEU A 4 -16.19 49.17 -25.49
C LEU A 4 -15.42 48.02 -26.17
N ARG A 5 -14.41 48.33 -26.99
CA ARG A 5 -13.53 47.31 -27.58
C ARG A 5 -12.64 46.64 -26.53
N ALA A 6 -12.12 47.39 -25.57
CA ALA A 6 -11.31 46.85 -24.47
C ALA A 6 -12.13 45.91 -23.57
N TRP A 7 -13.39 46.25 -23.25
CA TRP A 7 -14.27 45.40 -22.46
C TRP A 7 -14.69 44.14 -23.21
N GLY A 8 -14.92 44.21 -24.52
CA GLY A 8 -15.16 43.03 -25.36
C GLY A 8 -13.97 42.05 -25.35
N ILE A 9 -12.73 42.56 -25.43
CA ILE A 9 -11.52 41.73 -25.37
C ILE A 9 -11.37 41.07 -23.99
N VAL A 10 -11.62 41.79 -22.89
CA VAL A 10 -11.56 41.23 -21.53
C VAL A 10 -12.61 40.15 -21.32
N ALA A 11 -13.84 40.38 -21.80
CA ALA A 11 -14.92 39.38 -21.72
C ALA A 11 -14.59 38.12 -22.52
N SER A 12 -14.04 38.26 -23.73
CA SER A 12 -13.61 37.12 -24.55
C SER A 12 -12.46 36.32 -23.90
N ILE A 13 -11.50 36.99 -23.27
CA ILE A 13 -10.40 36.32 -22.54
C ILE A 13 -10.95 35.54 -21.34
N LEU A 14 -11.87 36.13 -20.56
CA LEU A 14 -12.50 35.45 -19.42
C LEU A 14 -13.29 34.21 -19.85
N ILE A 15 -14.07 34.30 -20.93
CA ILE A 15 -14.80 33.16 -21.48
C ILE A 15 -13.81 32.07 -21.94
N PHE A 16 -12.71 32.45 -22.59
CA PHE A 16 -11.70 31.50 -23.03
C PHE A 16 -11.01 30.80 -21.85
N ILE A 17 -10.71 31.50 -20.76
CA ILE A 17 -10.15 30.90 -19.53
C ILE A 17 -11.15 29.90 -18.91
N VAL A 18 -12.44 30.24 -18.87
CA VAL A 18 -13.48 29.32 -18.36
C VAL A 18 -13.62 28.08 -19.24
N ILE A 19 -13.57 28.23 -20.57
CA ILE A 19 -13.61 27.10 -21.50
C ILE A 19 -12.35 26.22 -21.34
N VAL A 20 -11.17 26.81 -21.24
CA VAL A 20 -9.92 26.06 -21.02
C VAL A 20 -9.95 25.36 -19.66
N ALA A 21 -10.49 25.98 -18.60
CA ALA A 21 -10.66 25.35 -17.29
C ALA A 21 -11.67 24.20 -17.34
N LEU A 22 -12.80 24.35 -18.03
CA LEU A 22 -13.81 23.30 -18.22
C LEU A 22 -13.28 22.14 -19.08
N VAL A 23 -12.50 22.44 -20.13
CA VAL A 23 -11.85 21.44 -20.97
C VAL A 23 -10.74 20.74 -20.19
N ALA A 24 -9.91 21.45 -19.40
CA ALA A 24 -8.86 20.83 -18.60
C ALA A 24 -9.41 19.98 -17.44
N CYS A 25 -10.49 20.43 -16.78
CA CYS A 25 -11.22 19.62 -15.79
C CYS A 25 -11.91 18.42 -16.45
N GLY A 26 -12.53 18.61 -17.62
CA GLY A 26 -13.16 17.55 -18.41
C GLY A 26 -12.15 16.52 -18.96
N TYR A 27 -10.95 16.96 -19.33
CA TYR A 27 -9.88 16.09 -19.82
C TYR A 27 -9.28 15.24 -18.68
N LYS A 28 -9.21 15.77 -17.45
CA LYS A 28 -8.87 14.99 -16.25
C LYS A 28 -9.97 14.00 -15.84
N ILE A 29 -11.22 14.24 -16.23
CA ILE A 29 -12.34 13.29 -16.05
C ILE A 29 -12.36 12.25 -17.19
N GLY A 30 -11.83 12.63 -18.38
CA GLY A 30 -11.80 11.83 -19.60
C GLY A 30 -10.57 10.93 -19.79
N GLU A 31 -9.54 11.02 -18.94
CA GLU A 31 -8.61 9.90 -18.69
C GLU A 31 -9.38 8.80 -17.94
N LYS A 32 -10.29 8.18 -18.69
CA LYS A 32 -11.12 7.02 -18.39
C LYS A 32 -10.44 6.11 -17.39
N TYR A 33 -11.17 5.79 -16.32
CA TYR A 33 -10.95 4.67 -15.40
C TYR A 33 -10.45 3.46 -16.18
N LYS A 34 -9.12 3.37 -16.32
CA LYS A 34 -8.48 2.29 -17.06
C LYS A 34 -8.78 1.05 -16.24
N ASP A 35 -9.35 0.03 -16.88
CA ASP A 35 -9.53 -1.26 -16.23
C ASP A 35 -8.17 -1.72 -15.71
N ASN A 36 -7.97 -1.55 -14.41
CA ASN A 36 -6.71 -1.82 -13.73
C ASN A 36 -6.74 -3.17 -13.03
N ARG A 37 -7.70 -4.04 -13.38
CA ARG A 37 -7.79 -5.38 -12.82
C ARG A 37 -6.53 -6.18 -13.17
N LEU A 38 -6.02 -6.88 -12.18
CA LEU A 38 -4.94 -7.84 -12.33
C LEU A 38 -5.48 -9.13 -12.92
N THR A 39 -4.70 -9.69 -13.83
CA THR A 39 -4.86 -11.06 -14.32
C THR A 39 -3.85 -11.96 -13.63
N LEU A 40 -4.14 -13.26 -13.54
CA LEU A 40 -3.20 -14.24 -12.99
C LEU A 40 -1.83 -14.16 -13.68
N LYS A 41 -1.82 -14.05 -15.01
CA LYS A 41 -0.60 -13.93 -15.81
C LYS A 41 0.22 -12.69 -15.43
N ALA A 42 -0.44 -11.55 -15.20
CA ALA A 42 0.25 -10.33 -14.79
C ALA A 42 0.87 -10.48 -13.40
N VAL A 43 0.13 -11.03 -12.44
CA VAL A 43 0.62 -11.29 -11.08
C VAL A 43 1.86 -12.18 -11.12
N VAL A 44 1.77 -13.35 -11.76
CA VAL A 44 2.88 -14.31 -11.86
C VAL A 44 4.09 -13.71 -12.58
N LYS A 45 3.86 -12.96 -13.67
CA LYS A 45 4.95 -12.28 -14.39
C LYS A 45 5.68 -11.28 -13.49
N THR A 46 4.95 -10.51 -12.69
CA THR A 46 5.53 -9.54 -11.76
C THR A 46 6.38 -10.23 -10.69
N PHE A 47 5.87 -11.27 -10.04
CA PHE A 47 6.66 -12.03 -9.05
C PHE A 47 7.96 -12.59 -9.65
N ASN A 48 7.89 -13.20 -10.83
CA ASN A 48 9.06 -13.72 -11.54
C ASN A 48 10.08 -12.61 -11.89
N ALA A 49 9.61 -11.43 -12.32
CA ALA A 49 10.47 -10.32 -12.69
C ALA A 49 11.21 -9.71 -11.48
N GLU A 50 10.60 -9.76 -10.30
CA GLU A 50 11.19 -9.26 -9.04
C GLU A 50 12.01 -10.35 -8.30
N GLY A 51 12.34 -11.44 -8.97
CA GLY A 51 13.23 -12.49 -8.44
C GLY A 51 12.56 -13.52 -7.52
N LEU A 52 11.24 -13.45 -7.33
CA LEU A 52 10.48 -14.44 -6.58
C LEU A 52 9.75 -15.38 -7.54
N ALA A 53 10.50 -16.35 -8.08
CA ALA A 53 9.97 -17.23 -9.11
C ALA A 53 8.81 -18.12 -8.58
N LEU A 54 7.71 -18.17 -9.33
CA LEU A 54 6.53 -18.95 -8.99
C LEU A 54 6.39 -20.15 -9.92
N LYS A 55 6.25 -21.34 -9.34
CA LYS A 55 5.98 -22.57 -10.07
C LYS A 55 4.60 -23.09 -9.71
N GLU A 56 3.71 -23.20 -10.69
CA GLU A 56 2.36 -23.71 -10.47
C GLU A 56 2.41 -25.13 -9.87
N ASP A 57 1.61 -25.36 -8.82
CA ASP A 57 1.57 -26.61 -8.09
C ASP A 57 0.28 -27.38 -8.36
N LYS A 58 0.34 -28.25 -9.37
CA LYS A 58 -0.80 -29.08 -9.79
C LYS A 58 -1.03 -30.31 -8.91
N SER A 59 -0.14 -30.62 -7.97
CA SER A 59 -0.36 -31.75 -7.05
C SER A 59 -1.33 -31.41 -5.92
N LYS A 60 -1.53 -30.12 -5.63
CA LYS A 60 -2.50 -29.63 -4.64
C LYS A 60 -3.83 -29.33 -5.36
N SER A 61 -4.93 -29.80 -4.79
CA SER A 61 -6.26 -29.46 -5.32
C SER A 61 -6.71 -28.07 -4.84
N PRO A 62 -7.08 -27.15 -5.75
CA PRO A 62 -7.70 -25.87 -5.41
C PRO A 62 -8.99 -25.98 -4.60
N ASP A 63 -9.69 -27.12 -4.68
CA ASP A 63 -10.98 -27.33 -4.00
C ASP A 63 -10.87 -27.24 -2.48
N LYS A 64 -9.69 -27.54 -1.93
CA LYS A 64 -9.38 -27.41 -0.49
C LYS A 64 -9.29 -25.96 -0.01
N TYR A 65 -9.18 -25.02 -0.94
CA TYR A 65 -8.89 -23.61 -0.67
C TYR A 65 -9.95 -22.68 -1.25
N VAL A 66 -11.13 -23.19 -1.60
CA VAL A 66 -12.22 -22.39 -2.16
C VAL A 66 -12.62 -21.30 -1.17
N LEU A 67 -12.72 -20.06 -1.67
CA LEU A 67 -13.20 -18.92 -0.91
C LEU A 67 -14.52 -18.43 -1.51
N ASN A 68 -15.65 -18.82 -0.89
CA ASN A 68 -17.01 -18.49 -1.35
C ASN A 68 -17.22 -18.71 -2.86
N GLY A 69 -16.76 -19.85 -3.38
CA GLY A 69 -16.89 -20.21 -4.80
C GLY A 69 -15.68 -19.83 -5.67
N VAL A 70 -14.77 -18.98 -5.19
CA VAL A 70 -13.55 -18.61 -5.92
C VAL A 70 -12.43 -19.60 -5.60
N LYS A 71 -11.91 -20.26 -6.65
CA LYS A 71 -10.75 -21.16 -6.54
C LYS A 71 -9.44 -20.39 -6.75
N PRO A 72 -8.42 -20.60 -5.91
CA PRO A 72 -7.11 -20.04 -6.18
C PRO A 72 -6.39 -20.84 -7.27
N THR A 73 -5.41 -20.21 -7.90
CA THR A 73 -4.30 -20.96 -8.50
C THR A 73 -3.18 -21.10 -7.49
N ILE A 74 -2.62 -22.30 -7.37
CA ILE A 74 -1.64 -22.65 -6.35
C ILE A 74 -0.25 -22.61 -6.96
N TYR A 75 0.68 -21.91 -6.31
CA TYR A 75 2.08 -21.84 -6.68
C TYR A 75 2.97 -22.24 -5.51
N ARG A 76 4.11 -22.85 -5.81
CA ARG A 76 5.25 -22.90 -4.91
C ARG A 76 6.14 -21.69 -5.15
N VAL A 77 6.60 -21.09 -4.05
CA VAL A 77 7.63 -20.06 -4.08
C VAL A 77 8.98 -20.76 -4.28
N ALA A 78 9.73 -20.39 -5.31
CA ALA A 78 11.00 -21.06 -5.65
C ALA A 78 11.95 -21.19 -4.44
N LYS A 79 12.86 -22.19 -4.51
CA LYS A 79 13.83 -22.55 -3.45
C LYS A 79 13.22 -22.87 -2.06
N SER A 80 11.90 -22.86 -1.93
CA SER A 80 11.15 -23.23 -0.72
C SER A 80 9.99 -24.15 -1.07
N ASP A 81 9.43 -24.82 -0.06
CA ASP A 81 8.16 -25.53 -0.19
C ASP A 81 6.95 -24.65 0.17
N ASP A 82 7.19 -23.33 0.35
CA ASP A 82 6.16 -22.37 0.70
C ASP A 82 5.14 -22.24 -0.44
N THR A 83 3.90 -21.97 -0.05
CA THR A 83 2.76 -21.92 -0.97
C THR A 83 2.23 -20.49 -1.10
N LEU A 84 1.96 -20.10 -2.35
CA LEU A 84 1.15 -18.93 -2.68
C LEU A 84 -0.16 -19.38 -3.31
N LEU A 85 -1.27 -18.99 -2.69
CA LEU A 85 -2.59 -19.09 -3.29
C LEU A 85 -2.95 -17.74 -3.91
N ILE A 86 -3.22 -17.72 -5.21
CA ILE A 86 -3.58 -16.49 -5.92
C ILE A 86 -5.05 -16.59 -6.34
N TYR A 87 -5.89 -15.75 -5.75
CA TYR A 87 -7.30 -15.60 -6.08
C TYR A 87 -7.49 -14.38 -6.98
N ILE A 88 -8.00 -14.56 -8.18
CA ILE A 88 -8.41 -13.48 -9.07
C ILE A 88 -9.93 -13.36 -9.00
N PHE A 89 -10.41 -12.22 -8.53
CA PHE A 89 -11.83 -11.89 -8.43
C PHE A 89 -12.30 -11.17 -9.69
N GLU A 90 -13.60 -11.20 -9.96
CA GLU A 90 -14.17 -10.54 -11.15
C GLU A 90 -13.96 -9.02 -11.10
N SER A 91 -13.97 -8.46 -9.90
CA SER A 91 -13.81 -7.03 -9.64
C SER A 91 -13.26 -6.74 -8.24
N PHE A 92 -13.03 -5.46 -7.96
CA PHE A 92 -12.66 -4.99 -6.64
C PHE A 92 -13.83 -5.13 -5.64
N GLY A 93 -15.06 -4.86 -6.08
CA GLY A 93 -16.28 -5.00 -5.29
C GLY A 93 -16.56 -6.45 -4.91
N ASP A 94 -16.45 -7.37 -5.88
CA ASP A 94 -16.61 -8.82 -5.67
C ASP A 94 -15.64 -9.34 -4.61
N LYS A 95 -14.35 -8.97 -4.71
CA LYS A 95 -13.35 -9.26 -3.68
C LYS A 95 -13.79 -8.77 -2.30
N LYS A 96 -14.21 -7.50 -2.18
CA LYS A 96 -14.63 -6.91 -0.90
C LYS A 96 -15.85 -7.63 -0.32
N GLU A 97 -16.84 -7.94 -1.15
CA GLU A 97 -18.04 -8.66 -0.73
C GLU A 97 -17.69 -10.07 -0.23
N ILE A 98 -16.93 -10.85 -1.01
CA ILE A 98 -16.53 -12.20 -0.63
C ILE A 98 -15.71 -12.20 0.65
N LEU A 99 -14.77 -11.26 0.80
CA LEU A 99 -13.94 -11.15 2.00
C LEU A 99 -14.73 -10.71 3.23
N SER A 100 -15.75 -9.86 3.07
CA SER A 100 -16.61 -9.44 4.19
C SER A 100 -17.39 -10.60 4.83
N LYS A 101 -17.66 -11.65 4.04
CA LYS A 101 -18.40 -12.86 4.46
C LYS A 101 -17.51 -13.88 5.20
N THR A 102 -16.21 -13.64 5.33
CA THR A 102 -15.29 -14.54 6.03
C THR A 102 -14.59 -13.85 7.20
N HIS A 103 -14.36 -14.60 8.27
CA HIS A 103 -13.53 -14.17 9.40
C HIS A 103 -12.07 -14.61 9.25
N LYS A 104 -11.76 -15.45 8.24
CA LYS A 104 -10.47 -16.14 8.09
C LYS A 104 -9.26 -15.20 8.04
N PHE A 105 -9.45 -13.99 7.52
CA PHE A 105 -8.37 -13.01 7.32
C PHE A 105 -8.49 -11.79 8.24
N LYS A 106 -9.30 -11.89 9.31
CA LYS A 106 -9.45 -10.80 10.28
C LYS A 106 -8.34 -10.81 11.35
N ASP A 107 -7.69 -11.95 11.55
CA ASP A 107 -6.54 -12.07 12.45
C ASP A 107 -5.24 -11.96 11.66
N THR A 108 -4.51 -10.86 11.88
CA THR A 108 -3.23 -10.56 11.22
C THR A 108 -2.02 -11.17 11.92
N PHE A 109 -2.20 -11.86 13.05
CA PHE A 109 -1.10 -12.37 13.89
C PHE A 109 -0.80 -13.86 13.72
N THR A 110 -1.33 -14.50 12.66
CA THR A 110 -1.05 -15.91 12.40
C THR A 110 0.13 -16.08 11.44
N PHE A 111 1.09 -16.92 11.82
CA PHE A 111 2.19 -17.33 10.94
C PHE A 111 1.75 -18.37 9.89
N GLY A 112 0.53 -18.89 9.98
CA GLY A 112 0.02 -19.94 9.09
C GLY A 112 -0.47 -19.44 7.75
N GLU A 113 -1.14 -18.29 7.70
CA GLU A 113 -1.67 -17.72 6.46
C GLU A 113 -1.57 -16.19 6.48
N ILE A 114 -0.74 -15.61 5.61
CA ILE A 114 -0.53 -14.16 5.54
C ILE A 114 -1.20 -13.61 4.27
N PRO A 115 -2.28 -12.81 4.41
CA PRO A 115 -2.98 -12.24 3.27
C PRO A 115 -2.29 -10.97 2.76
N TYR A 116 -2.17 -10.86 1.44
CA TYR A 116 -1.73 -9.66 0.73
C TYR A 116 -2.80 -9.26 -0.28
N HIS A 117 -3.25 -8.01 -0.20
CA HIS A 117 -4.32 -7.49 -1.04
C HIS A 117 -3.74 -6.65 -2.18
N ALA A 118 -4.15 -6.95 -3.42
CA ALA A 118 -3.80 -6.14 -4.58
C ALA A 118 -5.00 -6.00 -5.51
N LYS A 119 -5.58 -4.80 -5.66
CA LYS A 119 -6.67 -4.56 -6.61
C LYS A 119 -7.82 -5.60 -6.51
N ASN A 120 -8.17 -6.31 -7.58
CA ASN A 120 -9.13 -7.44 -7.59
C ASN A 120 -8.51 -8.80 -7.24
N THR A 121 -7.40 -8.83 -6.50
CA THR A 121 -6.64 -10.04 -6.18
C THR A 121 -6.40 -10.18 -4.68
N LEU A 122 -6.48 -11.42 -4.19
CA LEU A 122 -5.94 -11.83 -2.89
C LEU A 122 -4.79 -12.81 -3.14
N ILE A 123 -3.64 -12.54 -2.53
CA ILE A 123 -2.49 -13.43 -2.53
C ILE A 123 -2.32 -13.92 -1.09
N LEU A 124 -2.37 -15.24 -0.86
CA LEU A 124 -2.20 -15.83 0.45
C LEU A 124 -0.88 -16.58 0.53
N PHE A 125 0.00 -16.16 1.43
CA PHE A 125 1.26 -16.84 1.70
C PHE A 125 1.10 -17.82 2.86
N ILE A 126 1.50 -19.06 2.61
CA ILE A 126 1.44 -20.15 3.57
C ILE A 126 2.84 -20.76 3.63
N PRO A 127 3.60 -20.54 4.72
CA PRO A 127 4.92 -21.14 4.83
C PRO A 127 4.81 -22.66 4.93
N ALA A 128 5.82 -23.38 4.43
CA ALA A 128 5.85 -24.84 4.49
C ALA A 128 5.82 -25.38 5.93
N LYS A 129 6.39 -24.59 6.85
CA LYS A 129 6.38 -24.83 8.30
C LYS A 129 6.37 -23.52 9.06
N ILE A 130 5.86 -23.55 10.29
CA ILE A 130 6.00 -22.42 11.21
C ILE A 130 7.47 -22.36 11.64
N PRO A 131 8.12 -21.18 11.61
CA PRO A 131 9.52 -21.06 12.01
C PRO A 131 9.67 -21.37 13.51
N GLU A 132 10.63 -22.25 13.84
CA GLU A 132 10.92 -22.64 15.24
C GLU A 132 12.28 -22.08 15.73
N THR A 133 13.16 -21.66 14.82
CA THR A 133 14.45 -21.03 15.13
C THR A 133 14.52 -19.59 14.64
N GLU A 134 15.49 -18.83 15.16
CA GLU A 134 15.75 -17.46 14.71
C GLU A 134 16.15 -17.42 13.23
N GLU A 135 17.00 -18.35 12.74
CA GLU A 135 17.37 -18.36 11.32
C GLU A 135 16.17 -18.66 10.41
N GLU A 136 15.29 -19.57 10.84
CA GLU A 136 14.04 -19.88 10.14
C GLU A 136 13.12 -18.66 10.11
N PHE A 137 13.00 -17.95 11.23
CA PHE A 137 12.22 -16.73 11.33
C PHE A 137 12.77 -15.61 10.44
N ILE A 138 14.09 -15.44 10.37
CA ILE A 138 14.75 -14.45 9.48
C ILE A 138 14.46 -14.80 8.02
N SER A 139 14.59 -16.06 7.63
CA SER A 139 14.32 -16.53 6.27
C SER A 139 12.85 -16.32 5.89
N PHE A 140 11.93 -16.74 6.76
CA PHE A 140 10.49 -16.51 6.61
C PHE A 140 10.17 -15.03 6.46
N SER A 141 10.69 -14.19 7.35
CA SER A 141 10.45 -12.74 7.35
C SER A 141 10.97 -12.08 6.09
N LYS A 142 12.11 -12.56 5.55
CA LYS A 142 12.64 -12.07 4.28
C LYS A 142 11.72 -12.40 3.11
N THR A 143 11.19 -13.62 3.05
CA THR A 143 10.24 -14.04 2.01
C THR A 143 8.92 -13.28 2.11
N ALA A 144 8.33 -13.21 3.30
CA ALA A 144 7.10 -12.45 3.57
C ALA A 144 7.28 -10.98 3.20
N LYS A 145 8.40 -10.36 3.61
CA LYS A 145 8.74 -8.99 3.22
C LYS A 145 8.85 -8.83 1.71
N SER A 146 9.50 -9.75 1.02
CA SER A 146 9.65 -9.70 -0.44
C SER A 146 8.29 -9.76 -1.15
N ILE A 147 7.39 -10.63 -0.68
CA ILE A 147 6.01 -10.70 -1.19
C ILE A 147 5.27 -9.39 -0.92
N SER A 148 5.36 -8.87 0.30
CA SER A 148 4.75 -7.59 0.69
C SER A 148 5.20 -6.44 -0.19
N ASP A 149 6.51 -6.31 -0.42
CA ASP A 149 7.11 -5.25 -1.22
C ASP A 149 6.67 -5.37 -2.70
N ILE A 150 6.67 -6.58 -3.28
CA ILE A 150 6.16 -6.81 -4.65
C ILE A 150 4.69 -6.42 -4.78
N VAL A 151 3.86 -6.85 -3.82
CA VAL A 151 2.42 -6.57 -3.83
C VAL A 151 2.17 -5.07 -3.71
N PHE A 152 2.84 -4.40 -2.77
CA PHE A 152 2.68 -2.98 -2.53
C PHE A 152 3.20 -2.15 -3.72
N GLU A 153 4.47 -2.30 -4.08
CA GLU A 153 5.13 -1.43 -5.06
C GLU A 153 4.70 -1.72 -6.49
N LYS A 154 4.58 -3.00 -6.86
CA LYS A 154 4.41 -3.41 -8.26
C LYS A 154 2.97 -3.71 -8.63
N LEU A 155 2.23 -4.40 -7.77
CA LEU A 155 0.84 -4.76 -8.08
C LEU A 155 -0.16 -3.66 -7.71
N ASN A 156 0.10 -2.92 -6.63
CA ASN A 156 -0.71 -1.79 -6.20
C ASN A 156 -0.17 -0.43 -6.63
N GLU A 157 0.97 -0.37 -7.34
CA GLU A 157 1.60 0.88 -7.76
C GLU A 157 1.89 1.81 -6.55
N GLY A 158 2.33 1.20 -5.47
CA GLY A 158 2.65 1.85 -4.21
C GLY A 158 3.69 2.95 -4.39
N LYS A 159 3.48 4.04 -3.68
CA LYS A 159 4.31 5.23 -3.66
C LYS A 159 4.86 5.45 -2.28
N GLU A 160 6.05 6.02 -2.22
CA GLU A 160 6.67 6.48 -0.99
C GLU A 160 6.90 7.99 -1.08
N ARG A 161 6.63 8.69 0.02
CA ARG A 161 7.04 10.08 0.23
C ARG A 161 7.79 10.17 1.53
N VAL A 162 8.90 10.89 1.52
CA VAL A 162 9.71 11.15 2.70
C VAL A 162 9.61 12.63 3.01
N TYR A 163 9.09 12.97 4.19
CA TYR A 163 9.08 14.32 4.72
C TYR A 163 10.19 14.43 5.76
N LYS A 164 10.97 15.50 5.69
CA LYS A 164 12.04 15.78 6.63
C LYS A 164 11.84 17.15 7.27
N GLY A 165 12.20 17.24 8.53
CA GLY A 165 12.30 18.50 9.27
C GLY A 165 13.48 18.43 10.22
N GLU A 166 14.05 19.58 10.58
CA GLU A 166 15.20 19.61 11.47
C GLU A 166 15.15 20.77 12.46
N SER A 167 15.86 20.60 13.56
CA SER A 167 16.20 21.62 14.54
C SER A 167 17.72 21.64 14.74
N GLU A 168 18.24 22.41 15.69
CA GLU A 168 19.67 22.38 16.02
C GLU A 168 20.16 20.97 16.40
N SER A 169 19.35 20.23 17.16
CA SER A 169 19.79 18.95 17.77
C SER A 169 19.13 17.72 17.17
N TRP A 170 18.10 17.88 16.34
CA TRP A 170 17.28 16.77 15.83
C TRP A 170 17.03 16.85 14.33
N GLU A 171 16.94 15.70 13.66
CA GLU A 171 16.33 15.51 12.35
C GLU A 171 15.13 14.56 12.52
N GLY A 172 13.94 15.00 12.11
CA GLY A 172 12.73 14.19 12.04
C GLY A 172 12.46 13.74 10.61
N THR A 173 12.08 12.47 10.45
CA THR A 173 11.68 11.89 9.18
C THR A 173 10.30 11.25 9.31
N LEU A 174 9.39 11.55 8.39
CA LEU A 174 8.13 10.83 8.22
C LEU A 174 8.11 10.16 6.85
N ILE A 175 8.13 8.82 6.86
CA ILE A 175 7.95 8.03 5.64
C ILE A 175 6.47 7.69 5.49
N LEU A 176 5.86 8.13 4.39
CA LEU A 176 4.50 7.82 4.00
C LEU A 176 4.52 6.87 2.80
N LYS A 177 4.15 5.62 3.03
CA LYS A 177 3.88 4.64 1.99
C LYS A 177 2.39 4.61 1.69
N TYR A 178 1.99 4.67 0.42
CA TYR A 178 0.58 4.62 0.06
C TYR A 178 0.28 4.12 -1.36
N TYR A 179 -0.96 3.69 -1.59
CA TYR A 179 -1.55 3.57 -2.92
C TYR A 179 -2.99 4.08 -2.92
N GLU A 180 -3.47 4.48 -4.10
CA GLU A 180 -4.84 4.93 -4.31
C GLU A 180 -5.33 4.43 -5.68
N HIS A 181 -6.48 3.79 -5.70
CA HIS A 181 -7.14 3.29 -6.90
C HIS A 181 -8.55 3.87 -6.99
N ARG A 182 -8.85 4.52 -8.12
CA ARG A 182 -10.21 4.93 -8.49
C ARG A 182 -10.69 4.03 -9.62
N PHE A 183 -11.87 3.45 -9.48
CA PHE A 183 -12.42 2.53 -10.46
C PHE A 183 -13.95 2.68 -10.55
N GLU A 184 -14.51 2.38 -11.71
CA GLU A 184 -15.96 2.38 -11.93
C GLU A 184 -16.49 0.95 -11.84
N GLU A 185 -17.59 0.76 -11.12
CA GLU A 185 -18.26 -0.52 -10.99
C GLU A 185 -19.77 -0.33 -10.89
N GLY A 186 -20.52 -0.91 -11.83
CA GLY A 186 -21.98 -0.74 -11.89
C GLY A 186 -22.42 0.72 -12.06
N GLY A 187 -21.64 1.54 -12.77
CA GLY A 187 -21.90 2.97 -12.96
C GLY A 187 -21.56 3.86 -11.76
N VAL A 188 -20.96 3.31 -10.70
CA VAL A 188 -20.56 4.04 -9.49
C VAL A 188 -19.04 4.11 -9.40
N ILE A 189 -18.51 5.32 -9.19
CA ILE A 189 -17.08 5.53 -8.92
C ILE A 189 -16.78 5.09 -7.49
N ARG A 190 -15.87 4.13 -7.36
CA ARG A 190 -15.39 3.59 -6.10
C ARG A 190 -13.93 3.93 -5.88
N TYR A 191 -13.51 3.75 -4.64
CA TYR A 191 -12.19 4.11 -4.16
C TYR A 191 -11.62 2.97 -3.30
N ASP A 192 -10.35 2.65 -3.54
CA ASP A 192 -9.58 1.70 -2.74
C ASP A 192 -8.21 2.31 -2.44
N SER A 193 -7.77 2.26 -1.19
CA SER A 193 -6.56 2.94 -0.76
C SER A 193 -5.97 2.28 0.47
N TYR A 194 -4.68 2.49 0.63
CA TYR A 194 -3.93 2.13 1.82
C TYR A 194 -2.87 3.19 2.05
N TYR A 195 -2.58 3.46 3.31
CA TYR A 195 -1.39 4.21 3.70
C TYR A 195 -0.75 3.59 4.93
N GLU A 196 0.55 3.85 5.08
CA GLU A 196 1.34 3.59 6.27
C GLU A 196 2.25 4.81 6.53
N LYS A 197 2.23 5.28 7.77
CA LYS A 197 3.06 6.37 8.27
C LYS A 197 4.08 5.80 9.23
N THR A 198 5.35 6.10 8.97
CA THR A 198 6.48 5.69 9.81
C THR A 198 7.29 6.92 10.22
N PRO A 199 6.97 7.54 11.37
CA PRO A 199 7.79 8.58 11.96
C PRO A 199 9.09 8.02 12.56
N ALA A 200 10.17 8.78 12.42
CA ALA A 200 11.49 8.50 12.97
C ALA A 200 12.21 9.79 13.36
N LEU A 201 13.11 9.69 14.33
CA LEU A 201 13.97 10.78 14.79
C LEU A 201 15.43 10.35 14.80
N GLN A 202 16.29 11.32 14.51
CA GLN A 202 17.74 11.21 14.56
C GLN A 202 18.29 12.38 15.40
N TYR A 203 19.02 12.07 16.47
CA TYR A 203 19.76 13.06 17.24
C TYR A 203 21.08 13.38 16.54
N LYS A 204 21.42 14.67 16.46
CA LYS A 204 22.55 15.18 15.65
C LYS A 204 23.83 15.43 16.45
N LYS A 205 23.74 15.44 17.78
CA LYS A 205 24.88 15.74 18.66
C LYS A 205 25.52 14.45 19.17
N SER A 206 26.77 14.54 19.61
CA SER A 206 27.57 13.40 20.04
C SER A 206 27.25 12.89 21.45
N ASP A 207 26.48 13.66 22.22
CA ASP A 207 26.12 13.40 23.62
C ASP A 207 24.84 12.56 23.76
N ILE A 208 24.71 11.54 22.90
CA ILE A 208 23.51 10.67 22.78
C ILE A 208 23.18 10.02 24.13
N GLU A 209 24.19 9.65 24.91
CA GLU A 209 24.06 9.03 26.24
C GLU A 209 23.36 9.92 27.27
N ASN A 210 23.31 11.23 27.03
CA ASN A 210 22.63 12.20 27.89
C ASN A 210 21.17 12.45 27.46
N VAL A 211 20.72 11.84 26.36
CA VAL A 211 19.34 11.95 25.89
C VAL A 211 18.46 10.96 26.65
N GLY A 212 17.51 11.49 27.42
CA GLY A 212 16.51 10.68 28.12
C GLY A 212 15.45 10.07 27.18
N PRO A 213 14.47 9.33 27.73
CA PRO A 213 13.35 8.80 26.97
C PRO A 213 12.59 9.89 26.20
N LEU A 214 12.16 9.57 24.99
CA LEU A 214 11.46 10.48 24.10
C LEU A 214 9.95 10.39 24.30
N ILE A 215 9.31 11.56 24.23
CA ILE A 215 7.88 11.73 24.05
C ILE A 215 7.68 12.19 22.62
N PHE A 216 6.85 11.46 21.88
CA PHE A 216 6.47 11.79 20.51
C PHE A 216 5.02 12.22 20.48
N GLU A 217 4.76 13.39 19.90
CA GLU A 217 3.41 13.90 19.66
C GLU A 217 3.31 14.38 18.21
N TYR A 218 2.15 14.20 17.59
CA TYR A 218 1.88 14.74 16.26
C TYR A 218 0.45 15.21 16.13
N GLU A 219 0.27 16.21 15.27
CA GLU A 219 -1.02 16.68 14.77
C GLU A 219 -1.01 16.65 13.25
N ALA A 220 -2.09 16.12 12.66
CA ALA A 220 -2.29 16.00 11.23
C ALA A 220 -3.77 16.29 10.90
N GLY A 221 -4.08 17.57 10.68
CA GLY A 221 -5.45 18.04 10.49
C GLY A 221 -6.26 17.87 11.78
N SER A 222 -7.38 17.13 11.72
CA SER A 222 -8.21 16.82 12.89
C SER A 222 -7.75 15.60 13.69
N ASN A 223 -6.65 14.96 13.29
CA ASN A 223 -6.09 13.79 13.96
C ASN A 223 -4.83 14.18 14.73
N GLY A 224 -4.61 13.55 15.88
CA GLY A 224 -3.34 13.64 16.59
C GLY A 224 -3.09 12.36 17.37
N GLY A 225 -1.88 12.24 17.91
CA GLY A 225 -1.52 11.12 18.76
C GLY A 225 -0.24 11.43 19.53
N SER A 226 -0.10 10.76 20.67
CA SER A 226 1.11 10.79 21.47
C SER A 226 1.55 9.37 21.84
N ALA A 227 2.85 9.20 22.02
CA ALA A 227 3.45 7.98 22.52
C ALA A 227 4.73 8.32 23.28
N GLU A 228 5.03 7.54 24.31
CA GLU A 228 6.14 7.79 25.22
C GLU A 228 7.03 6.54 25.34
N GLY A 229 8.24 6.74 25.85
CA GLY A 229 9.14 5.65 26.21
C GLY A 229 10.01 5.14 25.06
N PHE A 230 10.12 5.88 23.96
CA PHE A 230 11.11 5.57 22.92
C PHE A 230 12.50 5.93 23.41
N THR A 231 13.48 5.09 23.10
CA THR A 231 14.90 5.35 23.37
C THR A 231 15.68 5.38 22.07
N LEU A 232 16.75 6.16 22.04
CA LEU A 232 17.68 6.18 20.92
C LEU A 232 18.51 4.90 20.91
N ASN A 233 18.81 4.40 19.72
CA ASN A 233 19.89 3.43 19.56
C ASN A 233 21.27 4.12 19.70
N ASN A 234 22.35 3.34 19.62
CA ASN A 234 23.73 3.85 19.72
C ASN A 234 24.13 4.84 18.62
N GLU A 235 23.33 4.96 17.56
CA GLU A 235 23.53 5.90 16.45
C GLU A 235 22.69 7.17 16.63
N GLY A 236 21.92 7.30 17.71
CA GLY A 236 21.03 8.43 17.96
C GLY A 236 19.69 8.36 17.23
N TYR A 237 19.30 7.18 16.72
CA TYR A 237 18.09 6.96 15.93
C TYR A 237 16.98 6.29 16.75
N ALA A 238 15.73 6.74 16.54
CA ALA A 238 14.53 6.09 17.08
C ALA A 238 13.40 6.03 16.04
N LYS A 239 12.76 4.85 15.92
CA LYS A 239 11.53 4.64 15.15
C LYS A 239 10.33 4.77 16.08
N LEU A 240 9.43 5.71 15.82
CA LEU A 240 8.37 6.13 16.75
C LEU A 240 7.05 5.37 16.51
N GLY A 241 7.17 4.10 16.16
CA GLY A 241 6.06 3.25 15.72
C GLY A 241 5.67 3.45 14.25
N SER A 242 4.60 2.77 13.84
CA SER A 242 3.93 3.01 12.55
C SER A 242 2.42 2.91 12.70
N SER A 243 1.71 3.64 11.84
CA SER A 243 0.25 3.58 11.76
C SER A 243 -0.16 3.35 10.32
N SER A 244 -1.07 2.41 10.08
CA SER A 244 -1.62 2.15 8.75
C SER A 244 -3.14 2.31 8.74
N GLY A 245 -3.70 2.50 7.55
CA GLY A 245 -5.13 2.69 7.39
C GLY A 245 -5.57 2.68 5.94
N THR A 246 -6.89 2.79 5.76
CA THR A 246 -7.54 2.97 4.45
C THR A 246 -8.35 4.26 4.49
N GLY A 247 -8.50 4.95 3.37
CA GLY A 247 -9.23 6.22 3.31
C GLY A 247 -8.49 7.31 2.53
N ALA A 248 -8.97 8.55 2.66
CA ALA A 248 -8.35 9.69 1.99
C ALA A 248 -6.92 9.90 2.50
N ILE A 249 -5.99 10.08 1.57
CA ILE A 249 -4.58 10.31 1.87
C ILE A 249 -4.34 11.80 1.72
N LEU A 250 -4.18 12.48 2.86
CA LEU A 250 -3.88 13.92 2.95
C LEU A 250 -2.38 14.16 2.80
#